data_AF-A0AAD4GY51-F1
#
_entry.id   AF-A0AAD4GY51-F1
#
_cell.length_a   1.000
_cell.length_b   1.000
_cell.length_c   1.000
_cell.angle_alpha   90.00
_cell.angle_beta   90.00
_cell.angle_gamma   90.00
#
_symmetry.space_group_name_H-M   'P 1'
#
loop_
_entity.id
_entity.type
_entity.pdbx_description
1 polymer ?
#
loop_
_entity_poly.entity_id
_entity_poly.type
_entity_poly.pdbx_seq_one_letter_code
_entity_poly.pdbx_strand_id
1 'polypeptide(L)'
;MVTDPLTILPPEIVLRILDFAPISAVASLTTVSKAWRGFIDVTHQDAIYSSESKTTQPPGGVRDFSLLCDTTTSFTQFYKDTTSWKDLCRRQTLLSRNWADPHPVVRESVLQVGNDPVWRFRPDFKRRIFISTSQAGGLNVTDMDSGQVLWRLPSTLDQDDDAVRPYAHLEYQDGMAVFDREGDAVEVWQADFPGATRGEFRRIAILDHDCQTRGFQLSYGTLCVVSTQGQGFVYDMTERPPRRTTQLSIEQDAVGHLDQSHDVVIYSMGARGYHVYDKKSGAFMGALQPMHCTERYHILRPPRATTSATAALLGGSHPGRVFPLGKPSRETLVPISIAKGPLPPPTDPEHVRSLEDEWGAGMLDGDLFVGFSRAGRVFVCSNWRKALHDQSSLAHHSSVIECESDGSSFDLGGWLSVRNHRVMFEIQDRVYIVALDDNDKVQDVDCPARGSYCLITSSMPQLTVPVSFMALYDDAIMTTYTTLAWRQPNGPDGIIVDQGHSRIFPTKSIRIVSLAPSLSNDNDDGTSKVEAPQDSRATGGGLWDPDQEDAPPEDVLRSRAGLLQLISMLEGEIGAEDDDDDEGLEVMLTDFQNGDVDDDWEDVDDDENENEEQELSNQHPDAHERT
;
A
#
# COMPACT_ATOMS: atom_id res chain seq x y z
N MET A 1 -37.39 37.10 -25.81
CA MET A 1 -36.47 36.40 -26.74
C MET A 1 -35.31 35.89 -25.90
N VAL A 2 -34.78 34.71 -26.21
CA VAL A 2 -33.52 34.23 -25.61
C VAL A 2 -32.40 34.61 -26.59
N THR A 3 -31.38 35.31 -26.11
CA THR A 3 -30.27 35.83 -26.92
C THR A 3 -28.98 35.13 -26.48
N ASP A 4 -28.12 34.74 -27.43
CA ASP A 4 -26.86 34.06 -27.13
C ASP A 4 -25.94 34.96 -26.26
N PRO A 5 -25.53 34.53 -25.06
CA PRO A 5 -24.64 35.31 -24.19
C PRO A 5 -23.38 35.85 -24.89
N LEU A 6 -22.80 35.11 -25.86
CA LEU A 6 -21.64 35.56 -26.63
C LEU A 6 -21.88 36.84 -27.46
N THR A 7 -23.15 37.18 -27.72
CA THR A 7 -23.53 38.34 -28.54
C THR A 7 -23.90 39.58 -27.72
N ILE A 8 -24.01 39.44 -26.39
CA ILE A 8 -24.48 40.50 -25.48
C ILE A 8 -23.60 40.73 -24.25
N LEU A 9 -22.78 39.75 -23.83
CA LEU A 9 -21.88 39.86 -22.69
C LEU A 9 -20.42 40.03 -23.15
N PRO A 10 -19.60 40.82 -22.41
CA PRO A 10 -18.15 40.83 -22.60
C PRO A 10 -17.53 39.44 -22.36
N PRO A 11 -16.43 39.08 -23.07
CA PRO A 11 -15.74 37.80 -22.90
C PRO A 11 -15.41 37.46 -21.44
N GLU A 12 -15.01 38.44 -20.64
CA GLU A 12 -14.62 38.27 -19.24
C GLU A 12 -15.80 37.81 -18.37
N ILE A 13 -17.02 38.28 -18.68
CA ILE A 13 -18.25 37.85 -17.99
C ILE A 13 -18.62 36.44 -18.42
N VAL A 14 -18.46 36.10 -19.71
CA VAL A 14 -18.70 34.73 -20.20
C VAL A 14 -17.71 33.75 -19.57
N LEU A 15 -16.42 34.08 -19.49
CA LEU A 15 -15.41 33.26 -18.81
C LEU A 15 -15.75 33.05 -17.33
N ARG A 16 -16.17 34.11 -16.63
CA ARG A 16 -16.62 34.01 -15.24
C ARG A 16 -17.88 33.14 -15.07
N ILE A 17 -18.78 33.10 -16.06
CA ILE A 17 -19.93 32.17 -16.05
C ILE A 17 -19.45 30.73 -16.27
N LEU A 18 -18.52 30.50 -17.19
CA LEU A 18 -17.97 29.16 -17.48
C LEU A 18 -17.17 28.58 -16.31
N ASP A 19 -16.57 29.41 -15.46
CA ASP A 19 -15.87 28.96 -14.26
C ASP A 19 -16.83 28.24 -13.27
N PHE A 20 -18.08 28.69 -13.15
CA PHE A 20 -19.11 28.00 -12.37
C PHE A 20 -19.77 26.80 -13.09
N ALA A 21 -19.51 26.60 -14.39
CA ALA A 21 -20.09 25.48 -15.14
C ALA A 21 -19.28 24.19 -14.91
N PRO A 22 -19.92 23.01 -14.75
CA PRO A 22 -19.18 21.75 -14.71
C PRO A 22 -18.52 21.45 -16.06
N ILE A 23 -17.43 20.68 -16.06
CA ILE A 23 -16.66 20.38 -17.27
C ILE A 23 -17.51 19.74 -18.39
N SER A 24 -18.52 18.96 -18.03
CA SER A 24 -19.52 18.38 -18.94
C SER A 24 -20.37 19.43 -19.65
N ALA A 25 -20.72 20.54 -18.98
CA ALA A 25 -21.45 21.65 -19.58
C ALA A 25 -20.54 22.47 -20.51
N VAL A 26 -19.28 22.73 -20.12
CA VAL A 26 -18.28 23.37 -21.00
C VAL A 26 -18.08 22.54 -22.27
N ALA A 27 -17.89 21.21 -22.14
CA ALA A 27 -17.78 20.30 -23.28
C ALA A 27 -19.03 20.34 -24.16
N SER A 28 -20.23 20.33 -23.56
CA SER A 28 -21.50 20.43 -24.29
C SER A 28 -21.60 21.73 -25.09
N LEU A 29 -21.19 22.88 -24.54
CA LEU A 29 -21.21 24.16 -25.25
C LEU A 29 -20.35 24.17 -26.52
N THR A 30 -19.23 23.43 -26.56
CA THR A 30 -18.41 23.27 -27.78
C THR A 30 -19.15 22.58 -28.94
N THR A 31 -20.28 21.92 -28.66
CA THR A 31 -21.14 21.27 -29.66
C THR A 31 -22.31 22.14 -30.12
N VAL A 32 -22.68 23.18 -29.36
CA VAL A 32 -23.85 24.04 -29.62
C VAL A 32 -23.67 24.91 -30.86
N SER A 33 -22.51 25.56 -31.03
CA SER A 33 -22.25 26.39 -32.20
C SER A 33 -20.76 26.56 -32.51
N LYS A 34 -20.45 26.99 -33.74
CA LYS A 34 -19.09 27.37 -34.14
C LYS A 34 -18.53 28.55 -33.33
N ALA A 35 -19.40 29.45 -32.86
CA ALA A 35 -19.00 30.59 -32.04
C ALA A 35 -18.57 30.13 -30.63
N TRP A 36 -19.38 29.28 -29.98
CA TRP A 36 -19.03 28.67 -28.69
C TRP A 36 -17.79 27.79 -28.76
N ARG A 37 -17.64 26.98 -29.83
CA ARG A 37 -16.40 26.22 -30.05
C ARG A 37 -15.19 27.13 -30.26
N GLY A 38 -15.30 28.19 -31.06
CA GLY A 38 -14.22 29.16 -31.27
C GLY A 38 -13.81 29.83 -29.95
N PHE A 39 -14.79 30.31 -29.18
CA PHE A 39 -14.57 30.95 -27.89
C PHE A 39 -13.82 30.03 -26.91
N ILE A 40 -14.31 28.79 -26.73
CA ILE A 40 -13.76 27.84 -25.75
C ILE A 40 -12.45 27.21 -26.24
N ASP A 41 -12.44 26.61 -27.44
CA ASP A 41 -11.33 25.76 -27.87
C ASP A 41 -10.20 26.51 -28.58
N VAL A 42 -10.49 27.69 -29.15
CA VAL A 42 -9.51 28.44 -29.97
C VAL A 42 -9.03 29.71 -29.27
N THR A 43 -9.94 30.48 -28.66
CA THR A 43 -9.59 31.81 -28.11
C THR A 43 -9.23 31.79 -26.63
N HIS A 44 -9.96 31.03 -25.79
CA HIS A 44 -9.83 31.09 -24.34
C HIS A 44 -9.56 29.73 -23.68
N GLN A 45 -8.99 28.77 -24.43
CA GLN A 45 -8.75 27.40 -23.98
C GLN A 45 -8.00 27.37 -22.64
N ASP A 46 -6.82 28.00 -22.56
CA ASP A 46 -6.01 27.97 -21.35
C ASP A 46 -6.74 28.61 -20.17
N ALA A 47 -7.35 29.79 -20.35
CA ALA A 47 -8.07 30.49 -19.28
C ALA A 47 -9.27 29.71 -18.70
N ILE A 48 -9.89 28.83 -19.49
CA ILE A 48 -10.98 27.96 -19.05
C ILE A 48 -10.42 26.71 -18.38
N TYR A 49 -9.53 25.98 -19.06
CA TYR A 49 -9.08 24.67 -18.61
C TYR A 49 -7.96 24.75 -17.56
N SER A 50 -7.28 25.88 -17.36
CA SER A 50 -6.33 26.07 -16.25
C SER A 50 -6.99 26.45 -14.93
N SER A 51 -8.30 26.67 -14.90
CA SER A 51 -8.99 26.99 -13.63
C SER A 51 -8.95 25.78 -12.69
N GLU A 52 -8.68 26.03 -11.41
CA GLU A 52 -8.71 25.03 -10.34
C GLU A 52 -10.09 24.35 -10.22
N SER A 53 -11.15 25.04 -10.68
CA SER A 53 -12.52 24.50 -10.77
C SER A 53 -12.74 23.49 -11.93
N LYS A 54 -11.69 23.19 -12.71
CA LYS A 54 -11.72 22.33 -13.91
C LYS A 54 -10.57 21.31 -13.95
N THR A 55 -9.39 21.69 -13.46
CA THR A 55 -8.18 20.88 -13.54
C THR A 55 -7.38 21.03 -12.27
N THR A 56 -7.10 19.92 -11.60
CA THR A 56 -6.22 19.90 -10.43
C THR A 56 -4.80 20.26 -10.88
N GLN A 57 -4.25 21.34 -10.33
CA GLN A 57 -2.86 21.72 -10.57
C GLN A 57 -1.93 21.05 -9.55
N PRO A 58 -0.70 20.64 -9.93
CA PRO A 58 0.32 20.24 -8.98
C PRO A 58 0.76 21.43 -8.10
N PRO A 59 1.28 21.17 -6.88
CA PRO A 59 1.78 22.22 -5.99
C PRO A 59 2.80 23.14 -6.67
N GLY A 60 2.60 24.46 -6.57
CA GLY A 60 3.42 25.47 -7.24
C GLY A 60 2.97 25.87 -8.65
N GLY A 61 2.00 25.15 -9.23
CA GLY A 61 1.37 25.43 -10.52
C GLY A 61 2.19 24.96 -11.73
N VAL A 62 1.51 24.59 -12.82
CA VAL A 62 2.19 24.17 -14.06
C VAL A 62 2.65 25.37 -14.86
N ARG A 63 3.96 25.61 -14.92
CA ARG A 63 4.60 26.41 -15.98
C ARG A 63 5.12 25.56 -17.14
N ASP A 64 5.38 24.28 -16.89
CA ASP A 64 5.80 23.29 -17.86
C ASP A 64 5.17 21.94 -17.53
N PHE A 65 4.45 21.34 -18.48
CA PHE A 65 3.78 20.04 -18.33
C PHE A 65 4.76 18.87 -18.20
N SER A 66 6.05 19.05 -18.56
CA SER A 66 7.09 18.03 -18.37
C SER A 66 7.21 17.57 -16.90
N LEU A 67 7.00 18.50 -15.96
CA LEU A 67 7.09 18.28 -14.52
C LEU A 67 5.94 17.44 -13.93
N LEU A 68 4.90 17.12 -14.73
CA LEU A 68 3.85 16.19 -14.29
C LEU A 68 4.39 14.78 -14.05
N CYS A 69 5.42 14.36 -14.78
CA CYS A 69 6.08 13.06 -14.56
C CYS A 69 6.79 12.98 -13.21
N ASP A 70 7.35 14.10 -12.73
CA ASP A 70 8.09 14.16 -11.45
C ASP A 70 7.16 14.37 -10.23
N THR A 71 5.94 14.87 -10.46
CA THR A 71 4.99 15.26 -9.40
C THR A 71 3.80 14.30 -9.24
N THR A 72 3.54 13.43 -10.22
CA THR A 72 2.43 12.45 -10.16
C THR A 72 2.91 11.07 -9.74
N THR A 73 2.05 10.36 -9.02
CA THR A 73 2.24 8.96 -8.63
C THR A 73 1.62 8.03 -9.68
N SER A 74 2.00 8.23 -10.94
CA SER A 74 1.45 7.46 -12.06
C SER A 74 2.33 6.26 -12.41
N PHE A 75 1.81 5.05 -12.24
CA PHE A 75 2.47 3.83 -12.68
C PHE A 75 2.60 3.79 -14.20
N THR A 76 1.54 4.16 -14.94
CA THR A 76 1.50 4.05 -16.40
C THR A 76 2.10 5.23 -17.16
N GLN A 77 2.64 6.23 -16.43
CA GLN A 77 3.04 7.52 -16.99
C GLN A 77 1.86 8.22 -17.72
N PHE A 78 0.64 8.09 -17.19
CA PHE A 78 -0.62 8.50 -17.82
C PHE A 78 -0.68 10.00 -18.22
N TYR A 79 0.06 10.85 -17.51
CA TYR A 79 0.17 12.30 -17.76
C TYR A 79 1.35 12.69 -18.66
N LYS A 80 2.16 11.74 -19.12
CA LYS A 80 3.26 11.97 -20.05
C LYS A 80 2.76 12.49 -21.39
N ASP A 81 3.56 13.34 -22.03
CA ASP A 81 3.23 13.99 -23.31
C ASP A 81 1.94 14.84 -23.23
N THR A 82 1.57 15.34 -22.05
CA THR A 82 0.50 16.34 -21.89
C THR A 82 0.94 17.66 -22.52
N THR A 83 0.19 18.17 -23.48
CA THR A 83 0.57 19.36 -24.28
C THR A 83 -0.22 20.63 -23.98
N SER A 84 -1.30 20.54 -23.21
CA SER A 84 -2.20 21.67 -22.93
C SER A 84 -3.04 21.43 -21.67
N TRP A 85 -3.60 22.52 -21.11
CA TRP A 85 -4.55 22.46 -20.00
C TRP A 85 -5.80 21.65 -20.34
N LYS A 86 -6.28 21.71 -21.59
CA LYS A 86 -7.41 20.91 -22.06
C LYS A 86 -7.10 19.41 -22.09
N ASP A 87 -5.88 19.03 -22.50
CA ASP A 87 -5.45 17.62 -22.46
C ASP A 87 -5.31 17.11 -21.03
N LEU A 88 -4.70 17.91 -20.13
CA LEU A 88 -4.61 17.56 -18.70
C LEU A 88 -6.01 17.36 -18.08
N CYS A 89 -6.92 18.32 -18.32
CA CYS A 89 -8.31 18.25 -17.88
C CYS A 89 -9.02 17.00 -18.42
N ARG A 90 -8.84 16.68 -19.70
CA ARG A 90 -9.39 15.47 -20.34
C ARG A 90 -8.88 14.21 -19.66
N ARG A 91 -7.56 14.10 -19.44
CA ARG A 91 -6.92 12.94 -18.81
C ARG A 91 -7.42 12.75 -17.39
N GLN A 92 -7.38 13.79 -16.55
CA GLN A 92 -7.92 13.78 -15.19
C GLN A 92 -9.40 13.35 -15.19
N THR A 93 -10.25 13.99 -16.02
CA THR A 93 -11.68 13.65 -16.14
C THR A 93 -11.92 12.18 -16.51
N LEU A 94 -11.15 11.64 -17.47
CA LEU A 94 -11.28 10.24 -17.90
C LEU A 94 -10.87 9.26 -16.80
N LEU A 95 -9.79 9.57 -16.07
CA LEU A 95 -9.28 8.76 -14.97
C LEU A 95 -10.23 8.79 -13.76
N SER A 96 -10.64 9.99 -13.32
CA SER A 96 -11.63 10.15 -12.23
C SER A 96 -12.95 9.45 -12.56
N ARG A 97 -13.40 9.49 -13.82
CA ARG A 97 -14.60 8.74 -14.26
C ARG A 97 -14.39 7.23 -14.16
N ASN A 98 -13.22 6.70 -14.52
CA ASN A 98 -12.96 5.26 -14.40
C ASN A 98 -12.88 4.82 -12.94
N TRP A 99 -12.21 5.59 -12.07
CA TRP A 99 -12.23 5.38 -10.61
C TRP A 99 -13.66 5.41 -10.03
N ALA A 100 -14.53 6.27 -10.55
CA ALA A 100 -15.91 6.41 -10.06
C ALA A 100 -16.89 5.37 -10.63
N ASP A 101 -16.58 4.68 -11.74
CA ASP A 101 -17.38 3.58 -12.29
C ASP A 101 -17.46 2.44 -11.25
N PRO A 102 -18.65 1.90 -10.91
CA PRO A 102 -18.76 0.74 -10.03
C PRO A 102 -18.06 -0.53 -10.58
N HIS A 103 -17.86 -0.62 -11.90
CA HIS A 103 -17.17 -1.71 -12.58
C HIS A 103 -15.99 -1.17 -13.41
N PRO A 104 -14.96 -0.58 -12.78
CA PRO A 104 -13.88 0.11 -13.47
C PRO A 104 -13.17 -0.81 -14.48
N VAL A 105 -12.75 -0.25 -15.62
CA VAL A 105 -11.91 -0.99 -16.58
C VAL A 105 -10.47 -0.91 -16.11
N VAL A 106 -9.87 -2.04 -15.76
CA VAL A 106 -8.50 -2.10 -15.22
C VAL A 106 -7.58 -2.96 -16.07
N ARG A 107 -6.26 -2.74 -15.93
CA ARG A 107 -5.22 -3.65 -16.42
C ARG A 107 -4.41 -4.13 -15.24
N GLU A 108 -4.18 -5.44 -15.16
CA GLU A 108 -3.42 -6.06 -14.08
C GLU A 108 -1.98 -6.36 -14.51
N SER A 109 -1.04 -6.23 -13.57
CA SER A 109 0.31 -6.77 -13.69
C SER A 109 0.72 -7.44 -12.37
N VAL A 110 1.51 -8.51 -12.47
CA VAL A 110 2.11 -9.21 -11.32
C VAL A 110 3.60 -9.35 -11.58
N LEU A 111 4.38 -8.63 -10.77
CA LEU A 111 5.84 -8.57 -10.81
C LEU A 111 6.43 -9.48 -9.73
N GLN A 112 7.05 -10.57 -10.17
CA GLN A 112 7.92 -11.41 -9.35
C GLN A 112 9.29 -10.74 -9.22
N VAL A 113 9.77 -10.54 -7.98
CA VAL A 113 11.09 -9.97 -7.68
C VAL A 113 12.01 -11.09 -7.21
N GLY A 114 12.90 -11.57 -8.09
CA GLY A 114 13.79 -12.69 -7.77
C GLY A 114 13.04 -14.00 -7.47
N ASN A 115 13.53 -14.77 -6.50
CA ASN A 115 12.88 -16.00 -6.04
C ASN A 115 12.25 -15.87 -4.65
N ASP A 116 12.67 -14.90 -3.84
CA ASP A 116 12.28 -14.80 -2.44
C ASP A 116 10.97 -14.01 -2.29
N PRO A 117 10.05 -14.42 -1.39
CA PRO A 117 8.77 -13.75 -1.25
C PRO A 117 8.92 -12.29 -0.80
N VAL A 118 8.33 -11.35 -1.54
CA VAL A 118 8.34 -9.92 -1.21
C VAL A 118 7.61 -9.67 0.11
N TRP A 119 8.28 -8.99 1.04
CA TRP A 119 7.70 -8.59 2.31
C TRP A 119 7.14 -7.17 2.24
N ARG A 120 7.99 -6.14 2.23
CA ARG A 120 7.57 -4.75 1.96
C ARG A 120 8.01 -4.31 0.58
N PHE A 121 7.32 -3.35 -0.01
CA PHE A 121 7.89 -2.56 -1.11
C PHE A 121 7.41 -1.12 -1.09
N ARG A 122 8.16 -0.23 -1.74
CA ARG A 122 7.85 1.18 -1.94
C ARG A 122 8.22 1.58 -3.38
N PRO A 123 7.32 2.18 -4.17
CA PRO A 123 7.64 2.71 -5.50
C PRO A 123 8.23 4.12 -5.44
N ASP A 124 9.20 4.37 -6.32
CA ASP A 124 9.59 5.71 -6.76
C ASP A 124 9.17 5.89 -8.23
N PHE A 125 8.14 6.71 -8.46
CA PHE A 125 7.64 7.01 -9.80
C PHE A 125 8.55 7.92 -10.61
N LYS A 126 9.33 8.80 -9.96
CA LYS A 126 10.28 9.73 -10.57
C LYS A 126 11.54 9.00 -11.05
N ARG A 127 12.07 8.08 -10.25
CA ARG A 127 13.21 7.21 -10.64
C ARG A 127 12.81 5.95 -11.38
N ARG A 128 11.50 5.66 -11.48
CA ARG A 128 10.92 4.45 -12.08
C ARG A 128 11.49 3.16 -11.48
N ILE A 129 11.49 3.06 -10.15
CA ILE A 129 11.96 1.88 -9.42
C ILE A 129 10.98 1.42 -8.34
N PHE A 130 11.00 0.14 -8.01
CA PHE A 130 10.49 -0.41 -6.76
C PHE A 130 11.67 -0.74 -5.85
N ILE A 131 11.58 -0.37 -4.57
CA ILE A 131 12.48 -0.83 -3.51
C ILE A 131 11.70 -1.85 -2.69
N SER A 132 12.24 -3.04 -2.44
CA SER A 132 11.51 -4.11 -1.74
C SER A 132 12.38 -4.95 -0.81
N THR A 133 11.92 -5.24 0.40
CA THR A 133 12.50 -6.24 1.31
C THR A 133 11.83 -7.59 1.12
N SER A 134 12.45 -8.68 1.57
CA SER A 134 11.90 -10.05 1.44
C SER A 134 11.67 -10.75 2.79
N GLN A 135 10.81 -11.78 2.78
CA GLN A 135 10.59 -12.65 3.94
C GLN A 135 11.85 -13.45 4.32
N ALA A 136 12.72 -13.75 3.35
CA ALA A 136 14.03 -14.38 3.57
C ALA A 136 15.14 -13.36 3.89
N GLY A 137 14.80 -12.07 3.99
CA GLY A 137 15.76 -10.97 4.12
C GLY A 137 16.26 -10.47 2.77
N GLY A 138 17.25 -9.58 2.81
CA GLY A 138 17.74 -8.85 1.64
C GLY A 138 16.80 -7.72 1.18
N LEU A 139 17.33 -6.87 0.32
CA LEU A 139 16.62 -5.78 -0.32
C LEU A 139 16.93 -5.76 -1.81
N ASN A 140 15.90 -5.64 -2.64
CA ASN A 140 16.02 -5.53 -4.09
C ASN A 140 15.54 -4.15 -4.56
N VAL A 141 16.25 -3.58 -5.53
CA VAL A 141 15.80 -2.41 -6.30
C VAL A 141 15.51 -2.87 -7.71
N THR A 142 14.24 -2.77 -8.12
CA THR A 142 13.73 -3.32 -9.38
C THR A 142 13.25 -2.18 -10.28
N ASP A 143 13.58 -2.24 -11.56
CA ASP A 143 13.09 -1.29 -12.56
C ASP A 143 11.57 -1.43 -12.76
N MET A 144 10.84 -0.33 -12.65
CA MET A 144 9.37 -0.30 -12.68
C MET A 144 8.78 -0.58 -14.07
N ASP A 145 9.55 -0.36 -15.14
CA ASP A 145 9.09 -0.47 -16.52
C ASP A 145 9.42 -1.84 -17.16
N SER A 146 10.55 -2.45 -16.78
CA SER A 146 11.04 -3.73 -17.31
C SER A 146 10.99 -4.90 -16.32
N GLY A 147 10.77 -4.63 -15.03
CA GLY A 147 10.75 -5.65 -13.97
C GLY A 147 12.13 -6.25 -13.64
N GLN A 148 13.22 -5.68 -14.18
CA GLN A 148 14.58 -6.18 -13.96
C GLN A 148 15.16 -5.68 -12.63
N VAL A 149 15.83 -6.54 -11.87
CA VAL A 149 16.56 -6.14 -10.67
C VAL A 149 17.81 -5.34 -11.08
N LEU A 150 17.88 -4.08 -10.64
CA LEU A 150 18.98 -3.15 -10.91
C LEU A 150 20.11 -3.29 -9.87
N TRP A 151 19.74 -3.50 -8.61
CA TRP A 151 20.67 -3.56 -7.48
C TRP A 151 20.06 -4.34 -6.30
N ARG A 152 20.90 -4.84 -5.40
CA ARG A 152 20.49 -5.66 -4.25
C ARG A 152 21.44 -5.54 -3.05
N LEU A 153 20.90 -5.74 -1.85
CA LEU A 153 21.62 -6.09 -0.62
C LEU A 153 21.34 -7.56 -0.25
N PRO A 154 22.34 -8.31 0.27
CA PRO A 154 22.18 -9.68 0.74
C PRO A 154 21.27 -9.79 1.98
N SER A 155 20.84 -11.01 2.29
CA SER A 155 20.18 -11.31 3.56
C SER A 155 21.19 -11.45 4.70
N THR A 156 20.79 -11.11 5.93
CA THR A 156 21.58 -11.44 7.13
C THR A 156 21.72 -12.95 7.35
N LEU A 157 20.91 -13.77 6.67
CA LEU A 157 21.08 -15.22 6.61
C LEU A 157 22.30 -15.66 5.77
N ASP A 158 22.78 -14.80 4.86
CA ASP A 158 23.92 -15.07 3.98
C ASP A 158 25.21 -14.34 4.42
N GLN A 159 25.08 -13.13 4.99
CA GLN A 159 26.20 -12.24 5.35
C GLN A 159 25.79 -11.25 6.45
N ASP A 160 26.62 -11.04 7.47
CA ASP A 160 26.30 -10.14 8.60
C ASP A 160 26.40 -8.63 8.26
N ASP A 161 27.43 -8.23 7.49
CA ASP A 161 27.70 -6.83 7.14
C ASP A 161 26.97 -6.39 5.86
N ASP A 162 26.43 -5.17 5.87
CA ASP A 162 25.71 -4.53 4.74
C ASP A 162 24.56 -5.39 4.16
N ALA A 163 23.85 -6.08 5.05
CA ALA A 163 22.75 -6.97 4.75
C ALA A 163 21.43 -6.50 5.38
N VAL A 164 20.30 -7.08 4.94
CA VAL A 164 18.96 -6.76 5.44
C VAL A 164 18.31 -7.99 6.04
N ARG A 165 17.76 -7.86 7.26
CA ARG A 165 17.20 -8.99 8.00
C ARG A 165 15.88 -9.52 7.40
N PRO A 166 15.54 -10.80 7.61
CA PRO A 166 14.20 -11.34 7.36
C PRO A 166 13.08 -10.44 7.91
N TYR A 167 12.06 -10.19 7.08
CA TYR A 167 10.89 -9.40 7.46
C TYR A 167 11.16 -7.93 7.86
N ALA A 168 12.29 -7.34 7.46
CA ALA A 168 12.58 -5.92 7.68
C ALA A 168 11.47 -5.00 7.12
N HIS A 169 10.97 -4.09 7.96
CA HIS A 169 10.07 -3.02 7.57
C HIS A 169 10.80 -2.03 6.64
N LEU A 170 10.05 -1.34 5.77
CA LEU A 170 10.63 -0.49 4.73
C LEU A 170 9.80 0.78 4.55
N GLU A 171 10.44 1.89 4.89
CA GLU A 171 9.98 3.23 4.63
C GLU A 171 10.83 3.88 3.53
N TYR A 172 10.22 4.74 2.71
CA TYR A 172 10.89 5.33 1.56
C TYR A 172 10.33 6.70 1.18
N GLN A 173 11.21 7.68 0.93
CA GLN A 173 10.85 9.00 0.42
C GLN A 173 11.98 9.59 -0.44
N ASP A 174 11.67 9.96 -1.69
CA ASP A 174 12.54 10.66 -2.68
C ASP A 174 14.06 10.32 -2.59
N GLY A 175 14.40 9.06 -2.85
CA GLY A 175 15.80 8.62 -2.86
C GLY A 175 16.38 8.22 -1.50
N MET A 176 15.64 8.32 -0.39
CA MET A 176 16.00 7.71 0.89
C MET A 176 15.15 6.49 1.19
N ALA A 177 15.80 5.40 1.58
CA ALA A 177 15.20 4.21 2.18
C ALA A 177 15.59 4.12 3.67
N VAL A 178 14.65 3.68 4.50
CA VAL A 178 14.88 3.38 5.91
C VAL A 178 14.31 2.00 6.21
N PHE A 179 15.08 1.16 6.89
CA PHE A 179 14.67 -0.16 7.35
C PHE A 179 15.24 -0.46 8.74
N ASP A 180 14.56 -1.30 9.51
CA ASP A 180 15.07 -1.80 10.78
C ASP A 180 16.15 -2.86 10.58
N ARG A 181 17.05 -2.91 11.56
CA ARG A 181 18.04 -3.95 11.75
C ARG A 181 17.76 -4.69 13.06
N GLU A 182 18.52 -5.73 13.35
CA GLU A 182 18.48 -6.31 14.70
C GLU A 182 19.14 -5.34 15.68
N GLY A 183 18.46 -5.11 16.82
CA GLY A 183 18.81 -4.12 17.84
C GLY A 183 17.95 -2.85 17.83
N ASP A 184 18.31 -1.89 18.67
CA ASP A 184 17.54 -0.67 18.98
C ASP A 184 17.86 0.49 18.01
N ALA A 185 17.86 0.19 16.71
CA ALA A 185 18.32 1.11 15.66
C ALA A 185 17.67 0.84 14.30
N VAL A 186 17.63 1.89 13.46
CA VAL A 186 17.24 1.82 12.04
C VAL A 186 18.36 2.31 11.14
N GLU A 187 18.49 1.74 9.94
CA GLU A 187 19.48 2.16 8.96
C GLU A 187 18.90 3.14 7.94
N VAL A 188 19.69 4.14 7.54
CA VAL A 188 19.31 5.11 6.52
C VAL A 188 20.21 4.95 5.31
N TRP A 189 19.60 4.71 4.15
CA TRP A 189 20.26 4.47 2.89
C TRP A 189 19.80 5.49 1.85
N GLN A 190 20.71 5.99 1.01
CA GLN A 190 20.43 7.03 0.03
C GLN A 190 20.89 6.64 -1.40
N ALA A 191 20.10 7.00 -2.41
CA ALA A 191 20.38 6.86 -3.83
C ALA A 191 21.03 8.13 -4.44
N ASP A 192 21.32 8.09 -5.74
CA ASP A 192 21.84 9.21 -6.56
C ASP A 192 23.20 9.77 -6.10
N PHE A 193 24.04 8.93 -5.49
CA PHE A 193 25.43 9.30 -5.20
C PHE A 193 26.21 9.63 -6.50
N PRO A 194 27.10 10.64 -6.50
CA PRO A 194 27.93 10.94 -7.66
C PRO A 194 28.73 9.71 -8.12
N GLY A 195 28.50 9.28 -9.36
CA GLY A 195 29.13 8.10 -9.95
C GLY A 195 28.51 6.75 -9.56
N ALA A 196 27.43 6.73 -8.78
CA ALA A 196 26.63 5.52 -8.55
C ALA A 196 25.78 5.17 -9.78
N THR A 197 25.43 3.90 -9.90
CA THR A 197 24.52 3.39 -10.93
C THR A 197 23.05 3.66 -10.56
N ARG A 198 22.15 3.67 -11.56
CA ARG A 198 20.71 3.91 -11.29
C ARG A 198 20.14 2.79 -10.42
N GLY A 199 19.59 3.15 -9.26
CA GLY A 199 19.03 2.20 -8.30
C GLY A 199 20.02 1.69 -7.24
N GLU A 200 21.29 2.09 -7.30
CA GLU A 200 22.28 1.81 -6.26
C GLU A 200 22.04 2.71 -5.04
N PHE A 201 21.97 2.11 -3.85
CA PHE A 201 21.89 2.83 -2.57
C PHE A 201 23.18 2.65 -1.76
N ARG A 202 23.48 3.60 -0.87
CA ARG A 202 24.57 3.50 0.09
C ARG A 202 24.10 3.95 1.47
N ARG A 203 24.55 3.27 2.54
CA ARG A 203 24.25 3.67 3.92
C ARG A 203 24.86 5.04 4.23
N ILE A 204 24.06 5.93 4.83
CA ILE A 204 24.48 7.27 5.27
C ILE A 204 24.45 7.44 6.78
N ALA A 205 23.66 6.65 7.49
CA ALA A 205 23.56 6.67 8.95
C ALA A 205 23.00 5.35 9.49
N ILE A 206 23.30 5.09 10.75
CA ILE A 206 22.53 4.22 11.65
C ILE A 206 21.96 5.17 12.71
N LEU A 207 20.68 5.00 13.08
CA LEU A 207 19.96 5.87 13.99
C LEU A 207 19.54 5.10 15.24
N ASP A 208 20.49 4.99 16.17
CA ASP A 208 20.26 4.42 17.50
C ASP A 208 19.29 5.28 18.31
N HIS A 209 18.48 4.64 19.16
CA HIS A 209 17.54 5.31 20.06
C HIS A 209 17.41 4.66 21.45
N ASP A 210 18.32 3.75 21.79
CA ASP A 210 18.50 3.16 23.14
C ASP A 210 17.25 2.44 23.70
N CYS A 211 16.28 2.10 22.84
CA CYS A 211 15.13 1.26 23.15
C CYS A 211 14.53 0.62 21.90
N GLN A 212 13.74 -0.44 22.10
CA GLN A 212 13.21 -1.28 21.02
C GLN A 212 12.42 -0.46 19.98
N THR A 213 12.83 -0.56 18.70
CA THR A 213 12.03 -0.08 17.57
C THR A 213 10.77 -0.94 17.44
N ARG A 214 9.60 -0.37 17.75
CA ARG A 214 8.31 -1.04 17.53
C ARG A 214 7.68 -0.68 16.18
N GLY A 215 8.00 0.50 15.64
CA GLY A 215 7.65 0.91 14.28
C GLY A 215 8.20 2.29 13.93
N PHE A 216 8.17 2.64 12.63
CA PHE A 216 8.64 3.94 12.13
C PHE A 216 7.93 4.31 10.82
N GLN A 217 7.90 5.61 10.52
CA GLN A 217 7.28 6.16 9.30
C GLN A 217 8.17 7.29 8.76
N LEU A 218 8.47 7.28 7.45
CA LEU A 218 9.24 8.34 6.78
C LEU A 218 8.32 9.19 5.89
N SER A 219 8.12 10.46 6.26
CA SER A 219 7.40 11.42 5.44
C SER A 219 7.75 12.87 5.79
N TYR A 220 7.44 13.80 4.88
CA TYR A 220 7.71 15.24 5.04
C TYR A 220 9.18 15.60 5.33
N GLY A 221 10.14 14.74 4.97
CA GLY A 221 11.56 14.94 5.32
C GLY A 221 11.87 14.68 6.81
N THR A 222 10.97 14.01 7.52
CA THR A 222 11.13 13.61 8.93
C THR A 222 10.85 12.13 9.13
N LEU A 223 11.69 11.45 9.89
CA LEU A 223 11.46 10.07 10.32
C LEU A 223 10.88 10.11 11.73
N CYS A 224 9.69 9.55 11.92
CA CYS A 224 9.11 9.33 13.23
C CYS A 224 9.30 7.85 13.61
N VAL A 225 9.68 7.59 14.87
CA VAL A 225 9.88 6.24 15.43
C VAL A 225 9.04 6.09 16.70
N VAL A 226 8.54 4.89 16.97
CA VAL A 226 7.78 4.53 18.18
C VAL A 226 8.40 3.30 18.86
N SER A 227 8.39 3.31 20.19
CA SER A 227 8.73 2.18 21.05
C SER A 227 7.55 1.80 21.95
N THR A 228 7.45 0.53 22.33
CA THR A 228 6.54 0.04 23.39
C THR A 228 6.85 0.66 24.75
N GLN A 229 8.09 1.11 24.98
CA GLN A 229 8.61 1.59 26.26
C GLN A 229 8.17 3.02 26.63
N GLY A 230 7.08 3.53 26.04
CA GLY A 230 6.58 4.89 26.29
C GLY A 230 7.41 6.01 25.64
N GLN A 231 8.14 5.69 24.56
CA GLN A 231 9.01 6.63 23.87
C GLN A 231 8.69 6.75 22.38
N GLY A 232 8.75 7.98 21.87
CA GLY A 232 8.75 8.29 20.45
C GLY A 232 9.91 9.22 20.08
N PHE A 233 10.34 9.20 18.83
CA PHE A 233 11.47 10.01 18.35
C PHE A 233 11.15 10.64 17.02
N VAL A 234 11.65 11.86 16.81
CA VAL A 234 11.60 12.56 15.51
C VAL A 234 13.02 12.90 15.09
N TYR A 235 13.35 12.52 13.85
CA TYR A 235 14.61 12.83 13.19
C TYR A 235 14.35 13.76 12.00
N ASP A 236 15.19 14.78 11.85
CA ASP A 236 15.29 15.57 10.62
C ASP A 236 16.11 14.77 9.60
N MET A 237 15.46 14.41 8.49
CA MET A 237 16.03 13.63 7.39
C MET A 237 16.51 14.53 6.24
N THR A 238 16.48 15.85 6.42
CA THR A 238 17.10 16.83 5.51
C THR A 238 18.56 17.11 5.89
N GLU A 239 18.93 16.97 7.16
CA GLU A 239 20.33 17.00 7.61
C GLU A 239 21.14 15.80 7.08
N ARG A 240 22.47 15.94 6.98
CA ARG A 240 23.39 14.90 6.52
C ARG A 240 24.63 14.83 7.45
N PRO A 241 24.76 13.79 8.30
CA PRO A 241 23.79 12.70 8.55
C PRO A 241 22.46 13.22 9.14
N PRO A 242 21.35 12.45 9.04
CA PRO A 242 20.11 12.77 9.74
C PRO A 242 20.30 12.89 11.25
N ARG A 243 19.46 13.69 11.90
CA ARG A 243 19.64 14.04 13.31
C ARG A 243 18.34 14.02 14.11
N ARG A 244 18.38 13.45 15.32
CA ARG A 244 17.27 13.51 16.28
C ARG A 244 17.00 14.95 16.70
N THR A 245 15.78 15.43 16.46
CA THR A 245 15.32 16.79 16.82
C THR A 245 14.48 16.81 18.08
N THR A 246 13.58 15.83 18.25
CA THR A 246 12.67 15.72 19.40
C THR A 246 12.62 14.28 19.91
N GLN A 247 12.51 14.13 21.23
CA GLN A 247 12.13 12.89 21.91
C GLN A 247 10.78 13.15 22.61
N LEU A 248 9.85 12.21 22.47
CA LEU A 248 8.49 12.29 22.97
C LEU A 248 8.30 11.26 24.08
N SER A 249 7.72 11.69 25.20
CA SER A 249 7.13 10.77 26.18
C SER A 249 5.70 10.47 25.76
N ILE A 250 5.46 9.23 25.36
CA ILE A 250 4.15 8.71 24.99
C ILE A 250 3.69 7.69 26.05
N GLU A 251 2.46 7.20 25.98
CA GLU A 251 2.06 6.09 26.85
C GLU A 251 2.77 4.79 26.43
N GLN A 252 2.91 3.86 27.35
CA GLN A 252 3.45 2.52 27.09
C GLN A 252 2.52 1.69 26.19
N ASP A 253 3.03 0.58 25.66
CA ASP A 253 2.27 -0.40 24.88
C ASP A 253 1.70 0.14 23.55
N ALA A 254 2.41 1.07 22.92
CA ALA A 254 2.10 1.50 21.56
C ALA A 254 2.17 0.30 20.58
N VAL A 255 1.15 0.15 19.73
CA VAL A 255 0.97 -1.06 18.88
C VAL A 255 2.07 -1.18 17.81
N GLY A 256 2.72 -0.07 17.44
CA GLY A 256 3.76 0.01 16.41
C GLY A 256 3.33 0.72 15.13
N HIS A 257 2.04 0.99 14.97
CA HIS A 257 1.55 1.85 13.91
C HIS A 257 1.63 3.33 14.30
N LEU A 258 2.08 4.14 13.36
CA LEU A 258 2.01 5.58 13.41
C LEU A 258 1.83 6.15 12.01
N ASP A 259 1.28 7.35 11.94
CA ASP A 259 1.38 8.19 10.76
C ASP A 259 1.60 9.65 11.16
N GLN A 260 2.04 10.49 10.24
CA GLN A 260 2.42 11.87 10.54
C GLN A 260 1.96 12.85 9.47
N SER A 261 1.87 14.11 9.87
CA SER A 261 1.75 15.26 8.98
C SER A 261 3.05 16.07 9.02
N HIS A 262 3.05 17.31 8.52
CA HIS A 262 4.20 18.19 8.66
C HIS A 262 4.48 18.55 10.15
N ASP A 263 3.45 18.71 10.97
CA ASP A 263 3.52 19.24 12.34
C ASP A 263 3.28 18.21 13.44
N VAL A 264 2.44 17.20 13.21
CA VAL A 264 2.11 16.17 14.22
C VAL A 264 2.52 14.75 13.81
N VAL A 265 2.62 13.89 14.82
CA VAL A 265 2.63 12.42 14.70
C VAL A 265 1.45 11.85 15.48
N ILE A 266 0.84 10.81 14.95
CA ILE A 266 -0.30 10.10 15.54
C ILE A 266 0.12 8.65 15.77
N TYR A 267 0.13 8.21 17.02
CA TYR A 267 0.48 6.84 17.41
C TYR A 267 -0.78 6.02 17.68
N SER A 268 -0.73 4.74 17.32
CA SER A 268 -1.78 3.78 17.63
C SER A 268 -1.55 3.12 18.99
N MET A 269 -2.54 3.24 19.88
CA MET A 269 -2.48 2.85 21.29
C MET A 269 -3.48 1.72 21.61
N GLY A 270 -3.77 0.86 20.63
CA GLY A 270 -4.63 -0.31 20.79
C GLY A 270 -6.06 0.09 21.17
N ALA A 271 -6.57 -0.47 22.27
CA ALA A 271 -7.91 -0.15 22.77
C ALA A 271 -8.11 1.33 23.15
N ARG A 272 -7.03 2.09 23.37
CA ARG A 272 -7.08 3.53 23.73
C ARG A 272 -7.29 4.44 22.51
N GLY A 273 -7.20 3.89 21.29
CA GLY A 273 -7.39 4.62 20.03
C GLY A 273 -6.08 5.26 19.55
N TYR A 274 -6.16 6.49 19.01
CA TYR A 274 -5.04 7.13 18.32
C TYR A 274 -4.62 8.43 19.02
N HIS A 275 -3.39 8.49 19.52
CA HIS A 275 -2.88 9.59 20.33
C HIS A 275 -2.03 10.54 19.50
N VAL A 276 -2.36 11.83 19.53
CA VAL A 276 -1.75 12.86 18.69
C VAL A 276 -0.74 13.68 19.48
N TYR A 277 0.45 13.89 18.93
CA TYR A 277 1.53 14.68 19.53
C TYR A 277 2.14 15.67 18.53
N ASP A 278 2.48 16.86 19.01
CA ASP A 278 3.22 17.87 18.23
C ASP A 278 4.70 17.46 18.10
N LYS A 279 5.21 17.34 16.87
CA LYS A 279 6.57 16.83 16.60
C LYS A 279 7.68 17.76 17.11
N LYS A 280 7.40 19.05 17.34
CA LYS A 280 8.40 20.05 17.70
C LYS A 280 8.58 20.20 19.21
N SER A 281 7.49 20.11 19.96
CA SER A 281 7.45 20.27 21.42
C SER A 281 7.33 18.95 22.16
N GLY A 282 6.92 17.87 21.47
CA GLY A 282 6.59 16.59 22.09
C GLY A 282 5.28 16.61 22.89
N ALA A 283 4.51 17.70 22.84
CA ALA A 283 3.30 17.86 23.63
C ALA A 283 2.17 16.96 23.11
N PHE A 284 1.49 16.26 24.03
CA PHE A 284 0.24 15.55 23.75
C PHE A 284 -0.88 16.56 23.42
N MET A 285 -1.56 16.34 22.29
CA MET A 285 -2.61 17.20 21.78
C MET A 285 -4.02 16.65 22.02
N GLY A 286 -4.15 15.35 22.28
CA GLY A 286 -5.42 14.66 22.51
C GLY A 286 -5.47 13.28 21.83
N ALA A 287 -6.58 12.58 22.00
CA ALA A 287 -6.80 11.25 21.44
C ALA A 287 -8.06 11.20 20.56
N LEU A 288 -7.97 10.51 19.42
CA LEU A 288 -9.12 10.12 18.62
C LEU A 288 -9.60 8.74 19.12
N GLN A 289 -10.80 8.68 19.68
CA GLN A 289 -11.34 7.50 20.35
C GLN A 289 -12.58 6.97 19.60
N PRO A 290 -12.44 5.99 18.69
CA PRO A 290 -13.52 5.58 17.79
C PRO A 290 -14.77 5.04 18.51
N MET A 291 -14.63 4.56 19.75
CA MET A 291 -15.74 4.15 20.63
C MET A 291 -16.79 5.25 20.87
N HIS A 292 -16.47 6.52 20.58
CA HIS A 292 -17.39 7.66 20.71
C HIS A 292 -18.13 8.02 19.42
N CYS A 293 -17.94 7.28 18.32
CA CYS A 293 -18.67 7.49 17.08
C CYS A 293 -20.15 7.08 17.20
N THR A 294 -21.05 7.97 16.75
CA THR A 294 -22.49 7.68 16.71
C THR A 294 -22.96 7.20 15.34
N GLU A 295 -22.42 7.74 14.24
CA GLU A 295 -22.77 7.30 12.89
C GLU A 295 -22.05 5.99 12.55
N ARG A 296 -22.82 4.99 12.13
CA ARG A 296 -22.33 3.66 11.77
C ARG A 296 -22.85 3.22 10.41
N TYR A 297 -21.99 2.51 9.72
CA TYR A 297 -22.22 1.88 8.43
C TYR A 297 -21.69 0.45 8.48
N HIS A 298 -22.06 -0.38 7.51
CA HIS A 298 -21.46 -1.71 7.37
C HIS A 298 -21.29 -2.13 5.92
N ILE A 299 -20.39 -3.10 5.72
CA ILE A 299 -20.16 -3.79 4.45
C ILE A 299 -20.35 -5.27 4.70
N LEU A 300 -21.29 -5.89 3.98
CA LEU A 300 -21.44 -7.34 3.96
C LEU A 300 -20.41 -7.96 3.02
N ARG A 301 -19.85 -9.11 3.39
CA ARG A 301 -18.85 -9.80 2.58
C ARG A 301 -19.45 -10.20 1.22
N PRO A 302 -18.83 -9.81 0.08
CA PRO A 302 -19.29 -10.26 -1.23
C PRO A 302 -19.21 -11.80 -1.35
N PRO A 303 -20.23 -12.46 -1.92
CA PRO A 303 -20.22 -13.91 -2.12
C PRO A 303 -18.93 -14.38 -2.79
N ARG A 304 -18.36 -15.50 -2.33
CA ARG A 304 -17.22 -16.12 -3.02
C ARG A 304 -17.67 -16.57 -4.41
N ALA A 305 -17.02 -16.05 -5.45
CA ALA A 305 -17.23 -16.53 -6.81
C ALA A 305 -16.77 -17.98 -6.90
N THR A 306 -17.64 -18.89 -7.33
CA THR A 306 -17.41 -20.35 -7.35
C THR A 306 -16.52 -20.80 -8.51
N THR A 307 -15.57 -19.97 -8.94
CA THR A 307 -14.50 -20.38 -9.85
C THR A 307 -13.47 -21.19 -9.07
N SER A 308 -13.51 -22.51 -9.24
CA SER A 308 -12.44 -23.41 -8.80
C SER A 308 -11.08 -22.88 -9.26
N ALA A 309 -10.05 -22.98 -8.40
CA ALA A 309 -8.68 -22.60 -8.73
C ALA A 309 -8.21 -23.28 -10.03
N THR A 310 -8.61 -24.55 -10.22
CA THR A 310 -8.38 -25.34 -11.43
C THR A 310 -9.00 -24.71 -12.68
N ALA A 311 -10.20 -24.10 -12.58
CA ALA A 311 -10.83 -23.40 -13.70
C ALA A 311 -10.11 -22.08 -14.04
N ALA A 312 -9.68 -21.31 -13.03
CA ALA A 312 -8.90 -20.08 -13.25
C ALA A 312 -7.54 -20.37 -13.92
N LEU A 313 -6.87 -21.46 -13.52
CA LEU A 313 -5.58 -21.89 -14.08
C LEU A 313 -5.71 -22.57 -15.46
N LEU A 314 -6.81 -23.28 -15.73
CA LEU A 314 -7.08 -23.84 -17.06
C LEU A 314 -7.47 -22.78 -18.11
N GLY A 315 -7.95 -21.60 -17.67
CA GLY A 315 -8.38 -20.48 -18.52
C GLY A 315 -7.28 -19.81 -19.36
N GLY A 316 -6.01 -20.22 -19.24
CA GLY A 316 -4.91 -19.81 -20.13
C GLY A 316 -3.99 -18.70 -19.59
N SER A 317 -4.30 -18.12 -18.43
CA SER A 317 -3.37 -17.24 -17.71
C SER A 317 -2.13 -18.03 -17.29
N HIS A 318 -0.97 -17.67 -17.85
CA HIS A 318 0.29 -18.32 -17.52
C HIS A 318 0.69 -17.94 -16.08
N PRO A 319 0.91 -18.92 -15.16
CA PRO A 319 1.39 -18.61 -13.82
C PRO A 319 2.67 -17.77 -13.88
N GLY A 320 2.81 -16.77 -13.01
CA GLY A 320 4.05 -16.01 -12.82
C GLY A 320 4.57 -15.15 -13.98
N ARG A 321 3.82 -14.90 -15.07
CA ARG A 321 4.30 -14.06 -16.19
C ARG A 321 3.27 -13.02 -16.70
N VAL A 322 2.71 -12.24 -15.77
CA VAL A 322 1.81 -11.10 -16.08
C VAL A 322 2.54 -9.76 -15.93
N PHE A 323 3.76 -9.67 -16.44
CA PHE A 323 4.51 -8.43 -16.57
C PHE A 323 5.02 -8.32 -18.01
N PRO A 324 4.74 -7.22 -18.76
CA PRO A 324 4.06 -5.98 -18.34
C PRO A 324 2.52 -6.14 -18.19
N LEU A 325 1.81 -5.01 -18.08
CA LEU A 325 0.35 -4.93 -17.93
C LEU A 325 -0.41 -5.81 -18.95
N GLY A 326 -1.35 -6.60 -18.44
CA GLY A 326 -2.25 -7.44 -19.20
C GLY A 326 -3.39 -6.70 -19.91
N LYS A 327 -4.34 -7.48 -20.44
CA LYS A 327 -5.50 -6.96 -21.18
C LYS A 327 -6.46 -6.20 -20.24
N PRO A 328 -7.24 -5.23 -20.76
CA PRO A 328 -8.32 -4.59 -20.01
C PRO A 328 -9.36 -5.61 -19.53
N SER A 329 -9.78 -5.50 -18.27
CA SER A 329 -10.83 -6.32 -17.64
C SER A 329 -11.75 -5.45 -16.77
N ARG A 330 -13.01 -5.89 -16.59
CA ARG A 330 -13.95 -5.36 -15.57
C ARG A 330 -14.19 -6.34 -14.42
N GLU A 331 -13.51 -7.50 -14.42
CA GLU A 331 -13.77 -8.61 -13.49
C GLU A 331 -12.82 -8.61 -12.29
N THR A 332 -11.67 -7.94 -12.39
CA THR A 332 -10.63 -7.88 -11.35
C THR A 332 -11.08 -7.16 -10.07
N LEU A 333 -11.96 -6.17 -10.20
CA LEU A 333 -12.52 -5.39 -9.09
C LEU A 333 -14.01 -5.70 -8.95
N VAL A 334 -14.40 -6.25 -7.79
CA VAL A 334 -15.78 -6.66 -7.50
C VAL A 334 -16.49 -5.52 -6.75
N PRO A 335 -17.63 -4.99 -7.25
CA PRO A 335 -18.36 -3.93 -6.56
C PRO A 335 -18.77 -4.33 -5.13
N ILE A 336 -18.76 -3.38 -4.21
CA ILE A 336 -19.28 -3.56 -2.85
C ILE A 336 -20.35 -2.51 -2.54
N SER A 337 -21.29 -2.87 -1.66
CA SER A 337 -22.31 -1.95 -1.15
C SER A 337 -22.02 -1.63 0.31
N ILE A 338 -22.15 -0.35 0.65
CA ILE A 338 -22.09 0.16 2.02
C ILE A 338 -23.53 0.41 2.43
N ALA A 339 -23.95 -0.07 3.61
CA ALA A 339 -25.29 0.13 4.13
C ALA A 339 -25.24 0.94 5.44
N LYS A 340 -26.31 1.67 5.74
CA LYS A 340 -26.41 2.47 6.97
C LYS A 340 -26.82 1.61 8.17
N GLY A 341 -26.26 1.92 9.33
CA GLY A 341 -26.46 1.19 10.58
C GLY A 341 -25.32 0.22 10.89
N PRO A 342 -25.28 -0.34 12.11
CA PRO A 342 -24.28 -1.32 12.51
C PRO A 342 -24.38 -2.60 11.68
N LEU A 343 -23.31 -3.38 11.67
CA LEU A 343 -23.27 -4.71 11.06
C LEU A 343 -24.38 -5.59 11.69
N PRO A 344 -25.18 -6.32 10.89
CA PRO A 344 -26.16 -7.25 11.41
C PRO A 344 -25.50 -8.27 12.36
N PRO A 345 -26.21 -8.74 13.40
CA PRO A 345 -25.66 -9.76 14.28
C PRO A 345 -25.30 -11.01 13.46
N PRO A 346 -24.04 -11.50 13.50
CA PRO A 346 -23.67 -12.76 12.86
C PRO A 346 -24.58 -13.89 13.33
N THR A 347 -24.84 -14.82 12.41
CA THR A 347 -25.56 -16.07 12.69
C THR A 347 -24.72 -17.07 13.49
N ASP A 348 -23.41 -16.85 13.57
CA ASP A 348 -22.46 -17.63 14.34
C ASP A 348 -22.41 -17.14 15.81
N PRO A 349 -22.69 -18.01 16.80
CA PRO A 349 -22.61 -17.66 18.22
C PRO A 349 -21.17 -17.45 18.73
N GLU A 350 -20.13 -17.98 18.06
CA GLU A 350 -18.73 -17.85 18.48
C GLU A 350 -18.04 -16.57 17.99
N HIS A 351 -18.74 -15.73 17.22
CA HIS A 351 -18.16 -14.50 16.68
C HIS A 351 -17.84 -13.47 17.78
N VAL A 352 -16.54 -13.21 17.98
CA VAL A 352 -16.00 -12.33 19.02
C VAL A 352 -16.45 -10.88 18.85
N ARG A 353 -17.51 -10.49 19.56
CA ARG A 353 -17.94 -9.09 19.70
C ARG A 353 -17.27 -8.42 20.88
N SER A 354 -15.96 -8.20 20.80
CA SER A 354 -15.31 -7.37 21.81
C SER A 354 -15.85 -5.92 21.74
N LEU A 355 -16.23 -5.39 22.91
CA LEU A 355 -16.40 -3.94 23.10
C LEU A 355 -15.04 -3.24 23.08
N GLU A 356 -14.00 -3.92 23.53
CA GLU A 356 -12.62 -3.47 23.54
C GLU A 356 -11.96 -3.91 22.24
N ASP A 357 -12.03 -3.02 21.24
CA ASP A 357 -11.45 -3.23 19.93
C ASP A 357 -9.99 -2.76 19.91
N GLU A 358 -9.11 -3.54 19.32
CA GLU A 358 -7.70 -3.18 19.19
C GLU A 358 -7.52 -2.36 17.91
N TRP A 359 -7.25 -1.06 18.05
CA TRP A 359 -6.94 -0.19 16.92
C TRP A 359 -5.48 -0.34 16.52
N GLY A 360 -5.23 -0.54 15.23
CA GLY A 360 -3.92 -0.86 14.65
C GLY A 360 -3.49 0.21 13.68
N ALA A 361 -3.43 -0.10 12.39
CA ALA A 361 -3.09 0.86 11.34
C ALA A 361 -3.92 2.15 11.40
N GLY A 362 -3.27 3.28 11.18
CA GLY A 362 -3.88 4.60 11.08
C GLY A 362 -3.15 5.42 10.02
N MET A 363 -3.86 6.27 9.28
CA MET A 363 -3.29 7.06 8.18
C MET A 363 -4.02 8.38 7.94
N LEU A 364 -3.26 9.39 7.52
CA LEU A 364 -3.67 10.75 7.21
C LEU A 364 -3.72 11.00 5.70
N ASP A 365 -4.72 11.76 5.26
CA ASP A 365 -4.73 12.46 3.96
C ASP A 365 -5.23 13.90 4.18
N GLY A 366 -4.30 14.81 4.49
CA GLY A 366 -4.62 16.18 4.87
C GLY A 366 -5.33 16.29 6.23
N ASP A 367 -6.61 16.68 6.19
CA ASP A 367 -7.48 16.79 7.38
C ASP A 367 -8.23 15.47 7.70
N LEU A 368 -8.30 14.53 6.73
CA LEU A 368 -8.84 13.19 6.95
C LEU A 368 -7.83 12.36 7.76
N PHE A 369 -8.31 11.72 8.82
CA PHE A 369 -7.65 10.60 9.47
C PHE A 369 -8.53 9.35 9.35
N VAL A 370 -7.91 8.20 9.07
CA VAL A 370 -8.59 6.90 9.11
C VAL A 370 -7.84 5.96 10.03
N GLY A 371 -8.58 5.13 10.76
CA GLY A 371 -8.06 4.02 11.57
C GLY A 371 -8.69 2.69 11.18
N PHE A 372 -7.95 1.60 11.36
CA PHE A 372 -8.42 0.23 11.16
C PHE A 372 -8.22 -0.60 12.45
N SER A 373 -9.17 -1.49 12.75
CA SER A 373 -9.18 -2.31 13.96
C SER A 373 -9.20 -3.81 13.71
N ARG A 374 -8.83 -4.58 14.74
CA ARG A 374 -8.82 -6.04 14.75
C ARG A 374 -10.20 -6.63 14.46
N ALA A 375 -11.27 -6.05 15.00
CA ALA A 375 -12.63 -6.48 14.71
C ALA A 375 -13.14 -6.07 13.29
N GLY A 376 -12.24 -5.65 12.38
CA GLY A 376 -12.62 -5.27 11.01
C GLY A 376 -13.40 -3.97 10.92
N ARG A 377 -13.19 -3.04 11.87
CA ARG A 377 -13.86 -1.74 11.89
C ARG A 377 -12.94 -0.67 11.31
N VAL A 378 -13.51 0.22 10.49
CA VAL A 378 -12.82 1.35 9.89
C VAL A 378 -13.36 2.64 10.51
N PHE A 379 -12.53 3.34 11.27
CA PHE A 379 -12.81 4.66 11.80
C PHE A 379 -12.48 5.72 10.74
N VAL A 380 -13.47 6.48 10.28
CA VAL A 380 -13.28 7.54 9.27
C VAL A 380 -13.53 8.89 9.94
N CYS A 381 -12.52 9.76 10.01
CA CYS A 381 -12.57 11.05 10.66
C CYS A 381 -12.23 12.19 9.69
N SER A 382 -13.26 12.79 9.09
CA SER A 382 -13.20 13.87 8.08
C SER A 382 -12.42 15.13 8.49
N ASN A 383 -12.22 15.38 9.78
CA ASN A 383 -11.39 16.49 10.25
C ASN A 383 -10.82 16.18 11.63
N TRP A 384 -9.66 15.52 11.67
CA TRP A 384 -9.08 15.07 12.94
C TRP A 384 -8.73 16.23 13.88
N ARG A 385 -8.29 17.37 13.36
CA ARG A 385 -7.94 18.55 14.18
C ARG A 385 -9.14 19.10 14.96
N LYS A 386 -10.32 19.17 14.33
CA LYS A 386 -11.56 19.55 15.01
C LYS A 386 -12.06 18.45 15.96
N ALA A 387 -11.88 17.19 15.58
CA ALA A 387 -12.30 16.04 16.39
C ALA A 387 -11.61 15.97 17.76
N LEU A 388 -10.38 16.51 17.90
CA LEU A 388 -9.64 16.56 19.18
C LEU A 388 -10.22 17.52 20.22
N HIS A 389 -11.13 18.45 19.87
CA HIS A 389 -11.59 19.47 20.82
C HIS A 389 -12.46 18.92 21.96
N ASP A 390 -13.44 18.07 21.63
CA ASP A 390 -14.34 17.43 22.58
C ASP A 390 -15.06 16.23 21.93
N GLN A 391 -15.72 15.42 22.76
CA GLN A 391 -16.43 14.22 22.33
C GLN A 391 -17.57 14.51 21.33
N SER A 392 -18.21 15.68 21.39
CA SER A 392 -19.27 16.06 20.44
C SER A 392 -18.68 16.41 19.08
N SER A 393 -17.51 17.04 19.06
CA SER A 393 -16.75 17.39 17.86
C SER A 393 -16.21 16.14 17.19
N LEU A 394 -15.68 15.18 17.96
CA LEU A 394 -15.31 13.84 17.50
C LEU A 394 -16.50 13.15 16.82
N ALA A 395 -17.64 13.02 17.50
CA ALA A 395 -18.83 12.37 16.95
C ALA A 395 -19.41 13.08 15.71
N HIS A 396 -19.27 14.40 15.58
CA HIS A 396 -19.72 15.16 14.40
C HIS A 396 -18.81 14.99 13.17
N HIS A 397 -17.51 14.79 13.40
CA HIS A 397 -16.50 14.68 12.35
C HIS A 397 -16.14 13.24 11.98
N SER A 398 -16.64 12.24 12.69
CA SER A 398 -16.28 10.84 12.48
C SER A 398 -17.45 9.87 12.35
N SER A 399 -17.16 8.69 11.81
CA SER A 399 -18.07 7.57 11.64
C SER A 399 -17.30 6.26 11.63
N VAL A 400 -17.99 5.13 11.84
CA VAL A 400 -17.39 3.79 11.77
C VAL A 400 -18.06 2.96 10.68
N ILE A 401 -17.26 2.25 9.88
CA ILE A 401 -17.71 1.21 8.96
C ILE A 401 -17.36 -0.15 9.58
N GLU A 402 -18.35 -0.98 9.84
CA GLU A 402 -18.19 -2.32 10.43
C GLU A 402 -18.22 -3.39 9.32
N CYS A 403 -17.29 -4.34 9.34
CA CYS A 403 -17.21 -5.45 8.38
C CYS A 403 -17.14 -6.81 9.11
N GLU A 404 -17.51 -7.88 8.44
CA GLU A 404 -17.34 -9.24 8.98
C GLU A 404 -15.85 -9.61 9.03
N SER A 405 -15.30 -9.75 10.24
CA SER A 405 -13.90 -10.14 10.50
C SER A 405 -13.83 -11.15 11.65
N ASP A 406 -12.91 -12.09 11.56
CA ASP A 406 -12.45 -12.97 12.64
C ASP A 406 -11.18 -12.44 13.33
N GLY A 407 -10.63 -11.32 12.86
CA GLY A 407 -9.38 -10.74 13.33
C GLY A 407 -8.11 -11.47 12.88
N SER A 408 -8.21 -12.51 12.04
CA SER A 408 -7.05 -13.31 11.59
C SER A 408 -6.10 -12.53 10.68
N SER A 409 -6.59 -11.54 9.93
CA SER A 409 -5.76 -10.66 9.08
C SER A 409 -5.27 -9.39 9.80
N PHE A 410 -5.30 -9.35 11.14
CA PHE A 410 -4.80 -8.20 11.91
C PHE A 410 -3.32 -8.31 12.30
N ASP A 411 -2.58 -9.25 11.70
CA ASP A 411 -1.14 -9.39 11.91
C ASP A 411 -0.42 -8.04 11.80
N LEU A 412 0.44 -7.79 12.79
CA LEU A 412 1.18 -6.53 12.94
C LEU A 412 0.32 -5.26 13.07
N GLY A 413 -0.99 -5.37 13.33
CA GLY A 413 -1.93 -4.25 13.41
C GLY A 413 -2.73 -3.97 12.12
N GLY A 414 -2.68 -4.88 11.15
CA GLY A 414 -3.40 -4.77 9.88
C GLY A 414 -2.86 -3.70 8.92
N TRP A 415 -3.59 -3.49 7.81
CA TRP A 415 -3.16 -2.61 6.71
C TRP A 415 -4.20 -1.57 6.35
N LEU A 416 -3.70 -0.38 6.03
CA LEU A 416 -4.50 0.77 5.63
C LEU A 416 -3.77 1.57 4.54
N SER A 417 -4.51 2.11 3.58
CA SER A 417 -4.05 3.20 2.72
C SER A 417 -5.18 4.19 2.47
N VAL A 418 -4.87 5.49 2.49
CA VAL A 418 -5.82 6.58 2.25
C VAL A 418 -5.25 7.48 1.15
N ARG A 419 -6.06 7.81 0.15
CA ARG A 419 -5.72 8.79 -0.90
C ARG A 419 -6.97 9.26 -1.64
N ASN A 420 -7.07 10.56 -1.93
CA ASN A 420 -8.05 11.12 -2.87
C ASN A 420 -9.50 10.70 -2.57
N HIS A 421 -9.95 10.90 -1.32
CA HIS A 421 -11.28 10.50 -0.83
C HIS A 421 -11.56 8.99 -0.95
N ARG A 422 -10.54 8.14 -0.82
CA ARG A 422 -10.67 6.68 -0.80
C ARG A 422 -9.90 6.07 0.34
N VAL A 423 -10.51 5.04 0.93
CA VAL A 423 -9.96 4.24 2.01
C VAL A 423 -9.77 2.82 1.53
N MET A 424 -8.58 2.27 1.71
CA MET A 424 -8.19 0.92 1.33
C MET A 424 -7.76 0.15 2.58
N PHE A 425 -8.35 -1.02 2.83
CA PHE A 425 -8.07 -1.86 4.02
C PHE A 425 -8.20 -3.36 3.69
N GLU A 426 -7.45 -4.22 4.38
CA GLU A 426 -7.52 -5.69 4.22
C GLU A 426 -8.45 -6.31 5.28
N ILE A 427 -9.31 -7.24 4.87
CA ILE A 427 -9.98 -8.19 5.75
C ILE A 427 -9.93 -9.57 5.09
N GLN A 428 -9.26 -10.51 5.75
CA GLN A 428 -9.08 -11.90 5.32
C GLN A 428 -8.53 -12.02 3.88
N ASP A 429 -9.29 -12.61 2.95
CA ASP A 429 -8.89 -12.90 1.58
C ASP A 429 -9.08 -11.72 0.61
N ARG A 430 -9.38 -10.52 1.13
CA ARG A 430 -9.78 -9.36 0.31
C ARG A 430 -9.24 -8.04 0.84
N VAL A 431 -8.85 -7.18 -0.10
CA VAL A 431 -8.74 -5.74 0.13
C VAL A 431 -10.00 -5.04 -0.35
N TYR A 432 -10.52 -4.14 0.47
CA TYR A 432 -11.68 -3.29 0.21
C TYR A 432 -11.19 -1.88 -0.12
N ILE A 433 -11.81 -1.24 -1.12
CA ILE A 433 -11.62 0.16 -1.50
C ILE A 433 -12.97 0.86 -1.39
N VAL A 434 -13.13 1.65 -0.33
CA VAL A 434 -14.31 2.45 -0.01
C VAL A 434 -14.09 3.88 -0.49
N ALA A 435 -15.00 4.40 -1.32
CA ALA A 435 -15.02 5.80 -1.69
C ALA A 435 -15.81 6.65 -0.69
N LEU A 436 -15.25 7.81 -0.32
CA LEU A 436 -15.84 8.87 0.49
C LEU A 436 -16.44 9.96 -0.42
N ASP A 437 -17.15 10.92 0.16
CA ASP A 437 -17.66 12.11 -0.52
C ASP A 437 -16.56 13.19 -0.70
N ASP A 438 -16.92 14.38 -1.19
CA ASP A 438 -15.97 15.50 -1.36
C ASP A 438 -15.53 16.16 -0.03
N ASN A 439 -16.09 15.72 1.11
CA ASN A 439 -15.82 16.23 2.45
C ASN A 439 -15.21 15.15 3.37
N ASP A 440 -14.68 14.07 2.79
CA ASP A 440 -14.08 12.94 3.48
C ASP A 440 -15.00 12.24 4.50
N LYS A 441 -16.29 12.18 4.17
CA LYS A 441 -17.32 11.41 4.89
C LYS A 441 -17.77 10.19 4.08
N VAL A 442 -18.35 9.20 4.75
CA VAL A 442 -19.05 8.11 4.06
C VAL A 442 -20.17 8.71 3.21
N GLN A 443 -20.22 8.33 1.94
CA GLN A 443 -21.18 8.85 0.96
C GLN A 443 -22.63 8.54 1.33
N ASP A 444 -23.57 9.22 0.68
CA ASP A 444 -24.97 8.79 0.65
C ASP A 444 -25.04 7.36 0.08
N VAL A 445 -25.46 6.41 0.92
CA VAL A 445 -25.53 4.98 0.59
C VAL A 445 -26.62 4.65 -0.42
N ASP A 446 -27.67 5.48 -0.50
CA ASP A 446 -28.79 5.29 -1.43
C ASP A 446 -28.48 5.87 -2.82
N CYS A 447 -27.51 6.81 -2.91
CA CYS A 447 -27.11 7.49 -4.15
C CYS A 447 -25.59 7.81 -4.18
N PRO A 448 -24.71 6.79 -4.15
CA PRO A 448 -23.26 7.02 -4.13
C PRO A 448 -22.76 7.69 -5.41
N ALA A 449 -21.97 8.75 -5.26
CA ALA A 449 -21.37 9.49 -6.37
C ALA A 449 -20.13 8.78 -6.97
N ARG A 450 -19.48 7.92 -6.20
CA ARG A 450 -18.26 7.18 -6.55
C ARG A 450 -18.40 5.71 -6.18
N GLY A 451 -18.03 4.84 -7.10
CA GLY A 451 -17.95 3.39 -6.88
C GLY A 451 -16.95 2.98 -5.78
N SER A 452 -17.38 2.01 -4.98
CA SER A 452 -16.58 1.25 -4.01
C SER A 452 -16.50 -0.21 -4.48
N TYR A 453 -15.38 -0.88 -4.27
CA TYR A 453 -15.12 -2.24 -4.75
C TYR A 453 -14.07 -2.96 -3.90
N CYS A 454 -13.89 -4.26 -4.10
CA CYS A 454 -12.86 -5.07 -3.46
C CYS A 454 -12.11 -5.95 -4.48
N LEU A 455 -10.95 -6.47 -4.07
CA LEU A 455 -10.15 -7.43 -4.84
C LEU A 455 -9.56 -8.51 -3.93
N ILE A 456 -9.38 -9.71 -4.46
CA ILE A 456 -8.78 -10.86 -3.74
C ILE A 456 -7.28 -10.66 -3.50
N THR A 457 -6.75 -11.12 -2.38
CA THR A 457 -5.32 -10.95 -1.99
C THR A 457 -4.40 -12.11 -2.41
N SER A 458 -4.99 -13.22 -2.88
CA SER A 458 -4.27 -14.39 -3.39
C SER A 458 -4.90 -14.92 -4.68
N SER A 459 -4.11 -15.60 -5.51
CA SER A 459 -4.61 -16.45 -6.61
C SER A 459 -4.93 -17.88 -6.17
N MET A 460 -4.41 -18.29 -5.00
CA MET A 460 -4.68 -19.58 -4.38
C MET A 460 -5.13 -19.35 -2.93
N PRO A 461 -6.45 -19.35 -2.66
CA PRO A 461 -6.99 -19.05 -1.33
C PRO A 461 -6.41 -19.93 -0.21
N GLN A 462 -6.13 -21.21 -0.50
CA GLN A 462 -5.51 -22.19 0.41
C GLN A 462 -4.12 -21.80 0.93
N LEU A 463 -3.38 -20.98 0.17
CA LEU A 463 -2.03 -20.54 0.49
C LEU A 463 -1.96 -19.06 0.84
N THR A 464 -3.11 -18.43 1.18
CA THR A 464 -3.16 -16.99 1.43
C THR A 464 -2.38 -16.65 2.69
N VAL A 465 -1.31 -15.90 2.50
CA VAL A 465 -0.64 -15.11 3.54
C VAL A 465 -1.27 -13.72 3.49
N PRO A 466 -1.57 -13.06 4.63
CA PRO A 466 -2.08 -11.68 4.64
C PRO A 466 -1.24 -10.74 3.78
N VAL A 467 -1.79 -9.61 3.34
CA VAL A 467 -1.00 -8.55 2.70
C VAL A 467 0.15 -8.13 3.63
N SER A 468 1.17 -7.49 3.06
CA SER A 468 2.29 -6.90 3.80
C SER A 468 2.75 -5.57 3.21
N PHE A 469 2.15 -5.13 2.11
CA PHE A 469 2.15 -3.73 1.71
C PHE A 469 0.95 -3.48 0.81
N MET A 470 0.31 -2.32 0.95
CA MET A 470 -0.61 -1.83 -0.06
C MET A 470 -0.68 -0.30 -0.08
N ALA A 471 -0.96 0.25 -1.25
CA ALA A 471 -1.14 1.68 -1.42
C ALA A 471 -2.04 2.04 -2.62
N LEU A 472 -2.76 3.16 -2.46
CA LEU A 472 -3.45 3.85 -3.54
C LEU A 472 -2.50 4.88 -4.18
N TYR A 473 -2.51 4.93 -5.51
CA TYR A 473 -1.77 5.90 -6.33
C TYR A 473 -2.70 6.52 -7.39
N ASP A 474 -2.24 7.52 -8.13
CA ASP A 474 -3.13 8.33 -8.99
C ASP A 474 -3.85 7.49 -10.07
N ASP A 475 -3.17 6.51 -10.65
CA ASP A 475 -3.68 5.65 -11.73
C ASP A 475 -3.61 4.14 -11.41
N ALA A 476 -3.30 3.77 -10.17
CA ALA A 476 -3.04 2.38 -9.80
C ALA A 476 -3.36 2.08 -8.32
N ILE A 477 -3.75 0.83 -8.09
CA ILE A 477 -3.76 0.16 -6.79
C ILE A 477 -2.57 -0.78 -6.78
N MET A 478 -1.75 -0.77 -5.73
CA MET A 478 -0.64 -1.71 -5.58
C MET A 478 -0.75 -2.49 -4.28
N THR A 479 -0.51 -3.79 -4.31
CA THR A 479 -0.47 -4.66 -3.12
C THR A 479 0.67 -5.67 -3.23
N THR A 480 1.11 -6.24 -2.11
CA THR A 480 1.68 -7.59 -2.15
C THR A 480 0.58 -8.58 -2.47
N TYR A 481 0.91 -9.67 -3.16
CA TYR A 481 -0.06 -10.62 -3.68
C TYR A 481 0.51 -12.04 -3.68
N THR A 482 -0.23 -12.97 -3.09
CA THR A 482 0.20 -14.37 -3.03
C THR A 482 -0.16 -15.09 -4.32
N THR A 483 0.87 -15.69 -4.94
CA THR A 483 0.77 -16.25 -6.29
C THR A 483 1.74 -17.39 -6.50
N LEU A 484 1.56 -18.10 -7.61
CA LEU A 484 2.56 -19.03 -8.13
C LEU A 484 3.58 -18.28 -9.00
N ALA A 485 4.85 -18.61 -8.80
CA ALA A 485 5.99 -18.12 -9.56
C ALA A 485 6.78 -19.27 -10.19
N TRP A 486 7.61 -18.93 -11.17
CA TRP A 486 8.61 -19.85 -11.70
C TRP A 486 9.95 -19.57 -11.06
N ARG A 487 10.64 -20.63 -10.61
CA ARG A 487 12.00 -20.48 -10.07
C ARG A 487 12.95 -19.96 -11.15
N GLN A 488 13.48 -18.77 -10.93
CA GLN A 488 14.53 -18.17 -11.75
C GLN A 488 15.88 -18.84 -11.42
N PRO A 489 16.78 -19.05 -12.39
CA PRO A 489 18.10 -19.61 -12.10
C PRO A 489 18.94 -18.63 -11.28
N ASN A 490 19.33 -19.03 -10.06
CA ASN A 490 20.20 -18.23 -9.18
C ASN A 490 21.64 -18.22 -9.71
N GLY A 491 21.99 -17.20 -10.51
CA GLY A 491 23.37 -16.91 -10.92
C GLY A 491 23.90 -15.64 -10.24
N PRO A 492 25.02 -15.67 -9.50
CA PRO A 492 25.61 -14.47 -8.90
C PRO A 492 25.96 -13.38 -9.93
N ASP A 493 26.45 -13.79 -11.11
CA ASP A 493 26.90 -12.92 -12.21
C ASP A 493 26.20 -13.25 -13.55
N GLY A 494 24.93 -13.66 -13.53
CA GLY A 494 24.19 -14.03 -14.75
C GLY A 494 24.70 -15.29 -15.46
N ILE A 495 25.62 -16.04 -14.83
CA ILE A 495 26.01 -17.38 -15.29
C ILE A 495 24.82 -18.32 -15.06
N ILE A 496 24.21 -18.76 -16.16
CA ILE A 496 23.16 -19.77 -16.16
C ILE A 496 23.81 -21.09 -15.73
N VAL A 497 23.66 -21.46 -14.45
CA VAL A 497 23.81 -22.85 -14.04
C VAL A 497 22.56 -23.57 -14.51
N ASP A 498 22.70 -24.47 -15.48
CA ASP A 498 21.63 -25.34 -15.96
C ASP A 498 21.29 -26.41 -14.89
N GLN A 499 20.71 -25.95 -13.78
CA GLN A 499 19.90 -26.80 -12.91
C GLN A 499 18.55 -26.94 -13.58
N GLY A 500 18.43 -27.99 -14.40
CA GLY A 500 17.22 -28.25 -15.17
C GLY A 500 15.95 -28.27 -14.33
N HIS A 501 14.83 -28.03 -15.02
CA HIS A 501 13.45 -28.00 -14.52
C HIS A 501 13.03 -26.68 -13.86
N SER A 502 12.34 -25.83 -14.63
CA SER A 502 11.56 -24.71 -14.13
C SER A 502 10.45 -25.20 -13.19
N ARG A 503 10.70 -25.18 -11.89
CA ARG A 503 9.71 -25.56 -10.86
C ARG A 503 8.80 -24.37 -10.56
N ILE A 504 7.48 -24.63 -10.56
CA ILE A 504 6.48 -23.70 -10.06
C ILE A 504 6.49 -23.79 -8.53
N PHE A 505 6.40 -22.65 -7.84
CA PHE A 505 6.35 -22.59 -6.38
C PHE A 505 5.47 -21.43 -5.89
N PRO A 506 4.85 -21.53 -4.69
CA PRO A 506 4.16 -20.41 -4.05
C PRO A 506 5.14 -19.29 -3.66
N THR A 507 4.76 -18.04 -3.88
CA THR A 507 5.54 -16.86 -3.49
C THR A 507 4.63 -15.65 -3.25
N LYS A 508 5.24 -14.55 -2.79
CA LYS A 508 4.60 -13.24 -2.63
C LYS A 508 5.23 -12.26 -3.60
N SER A 509 4.41 -11.68 -4.49
CA SER A 509 4.81 -10.79 -5.58
C SER A 509 4.22 -9.39 -5.42
N ILE A 510 4.70 -8.43 -6.22
CA ILE A 510 4.12 -7.10 -6.33
C ILE A 510 2.99 -7.15 -7.37
N ARG A 511 1.75 -6.85 -6.98
CA ARG A 511 0.61 -6.71 -7.89
C ARG A 511 0.30 -5.24 -8.12
N ILE A 512 0.09 -4.88 -9.38
CA ILE A 512 -0.33 -3.55 -9.82
C ILE A 512 -1.66 -3.71 -10.57
N VAL A 513 -2.70 -3.04 -10.12
CA VAL A 513 -3.99 -2.93 -10.83
C VAL A 513 -4.12 -1.49 -11.28
N SER A 514 -3.89 -1.22 -12.56
CA SER A 514 -3.99 0.12 -13.14
C SER A 514 -5.41 0.44 -13.59
N LEU A 515 -5.89 1.62 -13.20
CA LEU A 515 -7.15 2.22 -13.62
C LEU A 515 -6.96 3.24 -14.76
N ALA A 516 -5.78 3.32 -15.37
CA ALA A 516 -5.49 4.23 -16.47
C ALA A 516 -6.30 3.85 -17.74
N PRO A 517 -7.25 4.69 -18.20
CA PRO A 517 -8.00 4.42 -19.42
C PRO A 517 -7.10 4.47 -20.66
N SER A 518 -7.52 3.85 -21.76
CA SER A 518 -6.84 4.02 -23.05
C SER A 518 -6.99 5.46 -23.55
N LEU A 519 -5.89 6.08 -23.98
CA LEU A 519 -5.89 7.43 -24.58
C LEU A 519 -6.00 7.42 -26.12
N SER A 520 -5.97 6.22 -26.74
CA SER A 520 -6.18 6.07 -28.19
C SER A 520 -7.53 6.65 -28.63
N ASN A 521 -7.50 7.55 -29.62
CA ASN A 521 -8.69 8.13 -30.25
C ASN A 521 -9.24 7.20 -31.35
N ASP A 522 -9.21 5.88 -31.14
CA ASP A 522 -9.95 5.00 -32.04
C ASP A 522 -11.44 5.17 -31.76
N ASN A 523 -12.19 5.46 -32.83
CA ASN A 523 -13.63 5.67 -32.78
C ASN A 523 -14.34 4.32 -32.61
N ASP A 524 -14.21 3.70 -31.44
CA ASP A 524 -15.16 2.69 -30.96
C ASP A 524 -16.48 3.39 -30.63
N ASP A 525 -17.17 3.74 -31.73
CA ASP A 525 -18.51 4.29 -31.74
C ASP A 525 -19.44 3.26 -31.09
N GLY A 526 -20.15 3.68 -30.03
CA GLY A 526 -20.92 2.80 -29.16
C GLY A 526 -22.15 2.19 -29.84
N THR A 527 -21.92 1.22 -30.73
CA THR A 527 -22.96 0.42 -31.37
C THR A 527 -22.62 -1.06 -31.24
N SER A 528 -23.16 -1.68 -30.20
CA SER A 528 -23.19 -3.13 -30.02
C SER A 528 -24.01 -3.80 -31.12
N LYS A 529 -23.37 -4.08 -32.25
CA LYS A 529 -23.90 -5.05 -33.23
C LYS A 529 -23.57 -6.45 -32.78
N VAL A 530 -24.60 -7.13 -32.28
CA VAL A 530 -24.62 -8.59 -32.14
C VAL A 530 -24.52 -9.19 -33.54
N GLU A 531 -23.39 -9.80 -33.87
CA GLU A 531 -23.30 -10.73 -35.00
C GLU A 531 -23.11 -12.16 -34.48
N ALA A 532 -23.96 -13.05 -35.00
CA ALA A 532 -24.04 -14.46 -34.61
C ALA A 532 -22.87 -15.26 -35.20
N PRO A 533 -22.47 -16.39 -34.60
CA PRO A 533 -21.31 -17.15 -35.05
C PRO A 533 -21.56 -17.74 -36.45
N GLN A 534 -20.70 -17.41 -37.42
CA GLN A 534 -20.61 -18.13 -38.67
C GLN A 534 -19.38 -19.05 -38.68
N ASP A 535 -19.66 -20.34 -38.79
CA ASP A 535 -18.71 -21.39 -39.11
C ASP A 535 -18.00 -21.10 -40.44
N SER A 536 -16.67 -21.10 -40.46
CA SER A 536 -15.90 -21.22 -41.71
C SER A 536 -14.61 -22.01 -41.49
N ARG A 537 -14.69 -23.31 -41.79
CA ARG A 537 -13.51 -24.19 -41.89
C ARG A 537 -12.61 -23.79 -43.07
N ALA A 538 -11.31 -23.69 -42.76
CA ALA A 538 -10.14 -23.98 -43.62
C ALA A 538 -10.03 -23.33 -45.02
N THR A 539 -8.93 -22.59 -45.25
CA THR A 539 -7.79 -23.07 -46.07
C THR A 539 -6.57 -22.14 -46.01
N GLY A 540 -5.39 -22.69 -45.65
CA GLY A 540 -4.12 -22.48 -46.36
C GLY A 540 -3.27 -21.19 -46.20
N GLY A 541 -2.19 -21.30 -45.40
CA GLY A 541 -0.82 -21.23 -45.96
C GLY A 541 -0.01 -19.91 -45.91
N GLY A 542 1.04 -19.92 -45.07
CA GLY A 542 2.11 -18.89 -44.97
C GLY A 542 2.38 -18.57 -43.49
N LEU A 543 3.48 -18.92 -42.81
CA LEU A 543 4.90 -19.01 -43.23
C LEU A 543 5.34 -17.71 -43.91
N TRP A 544 6.25 -16.88 -43.38
CA TRP A 544 7.31 -17.08 -42.36
C TRP A 544 7.40 -15.83 -41.44
N ASP A 545 7.70 -16.02 -40.15
CA ASP A 545 8.33 -14.99 -39.31
C ASP A 545 9.21 -15.70 -38.25
N PRO A 546 10.56 -15.64 -38.33
CA PRO A 546 11.44 -16.49 -37.54
C PRO A 546 12.19 -15.72 -36.44
N ASP A 547 11.52 -15.35 -35.35
CA ASP A 547 12.18 -14.90 -34.09
C ASP A 547 11.30 -15.11 -32.83
N GLN A 548 10.31 -16.00 -32.91
CA GLN A 548 9.50 -16.40 -31.75
C GLN A 548 9.86 -17.83 -31.33
N GLU A 549 10.77 -17.94 -30.34
CA GLU A 549 11.07 -19.21 -29.68
C GLU A 549 9.87 -19.65 -28.81
N ASP A 550 8.90 -20.30 -29.44
CA ASP A 550 7.88 -21.07 -28.72
C ASP A 550 8.55 -22.23 -27.98
N ALA A 551 8.41 -22.25 -26.66
CA ALA A 551 8.90 -23.35 -25.82
C ALA A 551 8.27 -24.69 -26.25
N PRO A 552 9.02 -25.81 -26.19
CA PRO A 552 8.54 -27.08 -26.71
C PRO A 552 7.26 -27.54 -25.97
N PRO A 553 6.28 -28.12 -26.68
CA PRO A 553 4.97 -28.44 -26.10
C PRO A 553 5.02 -29.46 -24.95
N GLU A 554 6.10 -30.22 -24.79
CA GLU A 554 6.31 -31.09 -23.64
C GLU A 554 6.45 -30.31 -22.32
N ASP A 555 7.11 -29.16 -22.29
CA ASP A 555 7.33 -28.41 -21.04
C ASP A 555 6.04 -27.73 -20.56
N VAL A 556 5.17 -27.31 -21.48
CA VAL A 556 3.82 -26.79 -21.16
C VAL A 556 2.91 -27.89 -20.61
N LEU A 557 3.01 -29.12 -21.14
CA LEU A 557 2.27 -30.28 -20.63
C LEU A 557 2.81 -30.77 -19.28
N ARG A 558 4.13 -30.83 -19.12
CA ARG A 558 4.80 -31.33 -17.91
C ARG A 558 4.71 -30.34 -16.75
N SER A 559 4.72 -29.03 -17.02
CA SER A 559 4.43 -28.00 -16.01
C SER A 559 2.97 -27.97 -15.58
N ARG A 560 2.02 -28.20 -16.49
CA ARG A 560 0.61 -28.44 -16.13
C ARG A 560 0.47 -29.67 -15.22
N ALA A 561 1.21 -30.74 -15.47
CA ALA A 561 1.22 -31.90 -14.58
C ALA A 561 1.80 -31.58 -13.18
N GLY A 562 2.92 -30.85 -13.10
CA GLY A 562 3.48 -30.41 -11.82
C GLY A 562 2.56 -29.46 -11.04
N LEU A 563 1.88 -28.55 -11.73
CA LEU A 563 0.86 -27.67 -11.15
C LEU A 563 -0.34 -28.45 -10.61
N LEU A 564 -0.86 -29.42 -11.38
CA LEU A 564 -1.95 -30.29 -10.96
C LEU A 564 -1.55 -31.20 -9.79
N GLN A 565 -0.30 -31.66 -9.73
CA GLN A 565 0.22 -32.39 -8.58
C GLN A 565 0.26 -31.51 -7.32
N LEU A 566 0.72 -30.26 -7.44
CA LEU A 566 0.77 -29.32 -6.32
C LEU A 566 -0.65 -28.97 -5.82
N ILE A 567 -1.62 -28.79 -6.72
CA ILE A 567 -3.05 -28.64 -6.36
C ILE A 567 -3.58 -29.92 -5.70
N SER A 568 -3.29 -31.11 -6.24
CA SER A 568 -3.76 -32.38 -5.70
C SER A 568 -3.18 -32.70 -4.31
N MET A 569 -2.01 -32.17 -3.96
CA MET A 569 -1.48 -32.25 -2.60
C MET A 569 -2.27 -31.34 -1.64
N LEU A 570 -2.57 -30.11 -2.06
CA LEU A 570 -3.33 -29.12 -1.28
C LEU A 570 -4.83 -29.45 -1.14
N GLU A 571 -5.42 -30.15 -2.11
CA GLU A 571 -6.80 -30.65 -2.03
C GLU A 571 -6.89 -31.97 -1.24
N GLY A 572 -5.79 -32.74 -1.15
CA GLY A 572 -5.75 -34.03 -0.46
C GLY A 572 -5.83 -33.95 1.08
N GLU A 573 -5.28 -32.89 1.68
CA GLU A 573 -5.31 -32.66 3.14
C GLU A 573 -6.68 -32.22 3.68
N ILE A 574 -7.64 -31.90 2.79
CA ILE A 574 -9.00 -31.46 3.15
C ILE A 574 -10.03 -32.61 2.94
N GLY A 575 -9.55 -33.82 2.62
CA GLY A 575 -10.36 -34.94 2.15
C GLY A 575 -10.37 -36.20 3.02
N ALA A 576 -9.89 -36.14 4.26
CA ALA A 576 -9.86 -37.27 5.20
C ALA A 576 -10.58 -36.92 6.50
N GLU A 577 -11.86 -37.33 6.61
CA GLU A 577 -12.52 -37.53 7.89
C GLU A 577 -12.14 -38.93 8.42
N ASP A 578 -11.81 -39.01 9.71
CA ASP A 578 -11.67 -40.20 10.56
C ASP A 578 -10.81 -41.38 10.05
N ASP A 579 -9.57 -41.46 10.54
CA ASP A 579 -9.05 -42.64 11.25
C ASP A 579 -7.77 -42.27 12.04
N ASP A 580 -7.65 -42.77 13.28
CA ASP A 580 -6.49 -42.54 14.16
C ASP A 580 -5.21 -43.19 13.60
N ASP A 581 -4.09 -42.46 13.52
CA ASP A 581 -2.77 -42.95 13.96
C ASP A 581 -1.71 -41.81 13.98
N ASP A 582 -0.84 -41.86 14.99
CA ASP A 582 0.12 -40.82 15.40
C ASP A 582 1.52 -41.04 14.78
N GLU A 583 1.97 -40.14 13.90
CA GLU A 583 3.40 -39.87 13.67
C GLU A 583 3.61 -38.49 13.00
N GLY A 584 4.03 -37.49 13.78
CA GLY A 584 4.05 -36.08 13.37
C GLY A 584 5.14 -35.69 12.36
N LEU A 585 4.77 -34.85 11.39
CA LEU A 585 5.69 -34.15 10.49
C LEU A 585 5.81 -32.68 10.95
N GLU A 586 6.89 -32.36 11.67
CA GLU A 586 7.16 -30.98 12.14
C GLU A 586 7.36 -30.01 10.96
N VAL A 587 6.33 -29.22 10.67
CA VAL A 587 6.49 -27.95 9.98
C VAL A 587 6.70 -26.88 11.05
N MET A 588 7.91 -26.33 11.15
CA MET A 588 8.21 -25.24 12.08
C MET A 588 7.46 -23.95 11.69
N LEU A 589 6.22 -23.85 12.15
CA LEU A 589 5.56 -22.58 12.43
C LEU A 589 5.82 -22.28 13.91
N THR A 590 6.68 -21.31 14.18
CA THR A 590 6.90 -20.82 15.55
C THR A 590 5.67 -20.05 16.01
N ASP A 591 4.90 -20.64 16.91
CA ASP A 591 3.78 -19.98 17.58
C ASP A 591 4.23 -18.69 18.28
N PHE A 592 3.58 -17.58 17.93
CA PHE A 592 3.64 -16.34 18.72
C PHE A 592 2.58 -16.39 19.83
N GLN A 593 2.93 -17.01 20.97
CA GLN A 593 2.15 -16.87 22.19
C GLN A 593 2.68 -15.72 23.05
N ASN A 594 1.84 -14.71 23.28
CA ASN A 594 1.98 -13.79 24.41
C ASN A 594 1.34 -14.43 25.64
N GLY A 595 2.01 -14.42 26.79
CA GLY A 595 1.39 -14.75 28.08
C GLY A 595 2.36 -15.26 29.15
N ASP A 596 2.65 -14.38 30.10
CA ASP A 596 2.83 -14.66 31.53
C ASP A 596 3.97 -15.58 32.00
N VAL A 597 5.06 -14.96 32.46
CA VAL A 597 5.82 -15.44 33.63
C VAL A 597 6.01 -14.27 34.59
N ASP A 598 5.12 -14.19 35.59
CA ASP A 598 5.47 -13.56 36.87
C ASP A 598 6.55 -14.41 37.54
N ASP A 599 7.66 -13.81 37.96
CA ASP A 599 8.55 -14.40 38.97
C ASP A 599 9.17 -13.25 39.78
N ASP A 600 8.55 -12.96 40.92
CA ASP A 600 9.12 -12.14 41.98
C ASP A 600 10.45 -12.76 42.43
N TRP A 601 11.53 -11.99 42.38
CA TRP A 601 12.74 -12.28 43.14
C TRP A 601 12.95 -11.19 44.17
N GLU A 602 12.44 -11.47 45.38
CA GLU A 602 12.68 -10.66 46.58
C GLU A 602 14.19 -10.64 46.88
N ASP A 603 14.78 -9.45 46.98
CA ASP A 603 16.14 -9.28 47.52
C ASP A 603 16.15 -9.71 48.99
N VAL A 604 16.79 -10.86 49.28
CA VAL A 604 17.08 -11.30 50.64
C VAL A 604 18.51 -10.91 50.99
N ASP A 605 18.65 -9.81 51.73
CA ASP A 605 19.84 -9.54 52.52
C ASP A 605 20.06 -10.69 53.52
N ASP A 606 21.26 -11.28 53.54
CA ASP A 606 21.80 -11.90 54.74
C ASP A 606 23.32 -11.69 54.82
N ASP A 607 23.73 -11.10 55.94
CA ASP A 607 25.06 -10.59 56.24
C ASP A 607 25.98 -11.68 56.87
N GLU A 608 27.28 -11.38 57.02
CA GLU A 608 28.24 -12.11 57.89
C GLU A 608 28.67 -13.57 57.49
N ASN A 609 29.93 -14.03 57.54
CA ASN A 609 31.16 -13.52 58.15
C ASN A 609 32.40 -14.38 57.77
N GLU A 610 33.59 -13.75 57.95
CA GLU A 610 34.87 -14.33 58.42
C GLU A 610 35.87 -15.13 57.52
N ASN A 611 37.07 -14.51 57.40
CA ASN A 611 38.43 -15.06 57.62
C ASN A 611 39.06 -16.04 56.57
N GLU A 612 40.37 -16.07 56.30
CA GLU A 612 41.55 -15.21 56.61
C GLU A 612 42.72 -15.56 55.65
N GLU A 613 43.89 -14.90 55.80
CA GLU A 613 45.23 -15.04 55.13
C GLU A 613 45.55 -13.89 54.13
N GLN A 614 46.34 -12.85 54.47
CA GLN A 614 47.83 -12.81 54.71
C GLN A 614 48.64 -13.38 53.54
N GLU A 615 49.73 -12.81 53.00
CA GLU A 615 50.59 -11.64 53.28
C GLU A 615 50.70 -10.75 51.99
N LEU A 616 51.40 -9.61 51.86
CA LEU A 616 52.44 -8.91 52.65
C LEU A 616 52.37 -7.38 52.37
N SER A 617 53.39 -6.61 52.76
CA SER A 617 53.58 -5.19 52.42
C SER A 617 55.05 -4.83 52.20
N ASN A 618 55.35 -3.78 51.43
CA ASN A 618 56.56 -2.94 51.57
C ASN A 618 56.31 -1.58 50.89
N GLN A 619 56.08 -0.50 51.66
CA GLN A 619 57.09 0.48 52.11
C GLN A 619 57.65 1.36 50.96
N HIS A 620 57.19 2.61 50.77
CA HIS A 620 57.55 3.88 51.49
C HIS A 620 58.74 4.64 50.82
N PRO A 621 59.00 5.94 51.09
CA PRO A 621 58.17 6.99 51.71
C PRO A 621 58.26 8.39 51.00
N ASP A 622 57.82 9.42 51.74
CA ASP A 622 58.17 10.87 51.67
C ASP A 622 57.56 11.76 50.58
N ALA A 623 57.20 13.02 50.86
CA ALA A 623 56.87 13.71 52.12
C ALA A 623 56.27 15.08 51.79
N HIS A 624 55.28 15.58 52.56
CA HIS A 624 55.13 17.02 52.80
C HIS A 624 54.23 17.29 54.01
N GLU A 625 54.79 17.86 55.07
CA GLU A 625 54.06 18.39 56.23
C GLU A 625 53.63 19.85 56.01
N ARG A 626 52.41 20.16 56.50
CA ARG A 626 51.99 21.37 57.22
C ARG A 626 52.15 22.74 56.51
N THR A 627 51.21 23.69 56.66
CA THR A 627 50.33 23.95 57.81
C THR A 627 48.96 24.47 57.35
#